data_AF-A0A256IFZ4-F1
#
_entry.id   AF-A0A256IFZ4-F1
#
_cell.length_a   1.000
_cell.length_b   1.000
_cell.length_c   1.000
_cell.angle_alpha   90.00
_cell.angle_beta   90.00
_cell.angle_gamma   90.00
#
_symmetry.space_group_name_H-M   'P 1'
#
loop_
_entity.id
_entity.type
_entity.pdbx_description
1 polymer ?
#
loop_
_entity_poly.entity_id
_entity_poly.type
_entity_poly.pdbx_seq_one_letter_code
_entity_poly.pdbx_strand_id
1 'polypeptide(L)'
;MPDGSDERGNRAAGPADGDGADPATALHDHLVATETLPVEREAGWYLGEAQAIAADLAAGDLAESVAGERAAEVRELLAEIDGTGDVEADDHVAAARELAARIAERSGSDTGHVSGVGG
;
A
#
# COMPACT_ATOMS: atom_id res chain seq x y z
N MET A 1 41.23 34.47 -3.88
CA MET A 1 40.05 35.11 -3.27
C MET A 1 38.87 34.15 -3.45
N PRO A 2 38.42 33.43 -2.43
CA PRO A 2 37.12 32.75 -2.44
C PRO A 2 36.01 33.75 -2.12
N ASP A 3 34.93 33.74 -2.90
CA ASP A 3 33.69 34.46 -2.58
C ASP A 3 32.71 33.45 -1.98
N GLY A 4 32.26 33.74 -0.76
CA GLY A 4 31.28 32.96 -0.04
C GLY A 4 29.90 33.55 -0.26
N SER A 5 28.93 32.69 -0.55
CA SER A 5 27.51 32.93 -0.25
C SER A 5 26.81 31.58 -0.22
N ASP A 6 26.85 30.97 0.97
CA ASP A 6 25.73 30.19 1.48
C ASP A 6 24.45 31.03 1.32
N GLU A 7 23.52 30.64 0.46
CA GLU A 7 22.12 31.09 0.48
C GLU A 7 21.27 30.43 -0.63
N ARG A 8 20.97 29.14 -0.48
CA ARG A 8 19.66 28.57 -0.84
C ARG A 8 19.42 27.40 0.13
N GLY A 9 18.96 27.68 1.33
CA GLY A 9 17.55 28.01 1.49
C GLY A 9 16.81 26.72 1.78
N ASN A 10 17.02 26.24 3.00
CA ASN A 10 16.06 25.51 3.80
C ASN A 10 14.63 25.69 3.29
N ARG A 11 14.09 24.68 2.62
CA ARG A 11 12.64 24.53 2.43
C ARG A 11 12.14 23.51 3.45
N ALA A 12 12.31 23.84 4.73
CA ALA A 12 11.49 23.23 5.76
C ALA A 12 10.05 23.73 5.62
N ALA A 13 9.14 22.78 5.77
CA ALA A 13 7.72 22.93 6.11
C ALA A 13 6.75 23.37 5.00
N GLY A 14 6.16 22.38 4.33
CA GLY A 14 4.73 22.19 4.54
C GLY A 14 4.56 21.05 5.55
N PRO A 15 3.73 21.15 6.59
CA PRO A 15 3.28 19.95 7.29
C PRO A 15 2.33 19.26 6.30
N ALA A 16 2.76 18.16 5.69
CA ALA A 16 1.82 17.25 5.06
C ALA A 16 1.11 16.56 6.23
N ASP A 17 0.00 17.16 6.64
CA ASP A 17 -1.13 16.60 7.37
C ASP A 17 -0.80 15.37 8.24
N GLY A 18 -0.87 15.54 9.56
CA GLY A 18 -0.59 14.52 10.57
C GLY A 18 -1.59 13.35 10.64
N ASP A 19 -1.89 12.77 9.49
CA ASP A 19 -2.73 11.58 9.23
C ASP A 19 -2.18 10.78 8.00
N GLY A 20 -1.03 11.20 7.43
CA GLY A 20 -0.55 10.88 6.08
C GLY A 20 0.59 9.87 5.97
N ALA A 21 0.38 8.63 6.40
CA ALA A 21 1.21 7.51 5.94
C ALA A 21 0.86 7.16 4.48
N ASP A 22 1.85 6.74 3.68
CA ASP A 22 1.58 6.18 2.36
C ASP A 22 0.56 5.03 2.51
N PRO A 23 -0.56 5.01 1.77
CA PRO A 23 -1.53 3.92 1.84
C PRO A 23 -0.89 2.52 1.70
N ALA A 24 0.23 2.39 0.98
CA ALA A 24 0.97 1.13 0.90
C ALA A 24 1.63 0.74 2.22
N THR A 25 2.22 1.71 2.94
CA THR A 25 2.77 1.49 4.29
C THR A 25 1.67 1.14 5.28
N ALA A 26 0.55 1.87 5.27
CA ALA A 26 -0.58 1.58 6.15
C ALA A 26 -1.18 0.19 5.88
N LEU A 27 -1.25 -0.22 4.61
CA LEU A 27 -1.68 -1.56 4.22
C LEU A 27 -0.77 -2.62 4.86
N HIS A 28 0.54 -2.47 4.69
CA HIS A 28 1.52 -3.39 5.27
C HIS A 28 1.41 -3.44 6.80
N ASP A 29 1.27 -2.30 7.47
CA ASP A 29 1.16 -2.23 8.93
C ASP A 29 -0.07 -2.97 9.47
N HIS A 30 -1.22 -2.87 8.78
CA HIS A 30 -2.41 -3.65 9.15
C HIS A 30 -2.22 -5.15 9.00
N LEU A 31 -1.52 -5.60 7.95
CA LEU A 31 -1.24 -7.03 7.76
C LEU A 31 -0.29 -7.57 8.83
N VAL A 32 0.76 -6.80 9.18
CA VAL A 32 1.67 -7.13 10.28
C VAL A 32 0.91 -7.20 11.60
N ALA A 33 0.04 -6.22 11.89
CA ALA A 33 -0.78 -6.24 13.11
C ALA A 33 -1.66 -7.50 13.17
N THR A 34 -2.25 -7.91 12.04
CA THR A 34 -3.07 -9.12 11.94
C THR A 34 -2.25 -10.39 12.24
N GLU A 35 -1.02 -10.51 11.71
CA GLU A 35 -0.15 -11.67 12.00
C GLU A 35 0.24 -11.80 13.48
N THR A 36 0.19 -10.71 14.26
CA THR A 36 0.47 -10.75 15.71
C THR A 36 -0.69 -11.32 16.54
N LEU A 37 -1.86 -11.50 15.92
CA LEU A 37 -3.08 -11.95 16.57
C LEU A 37 -3.32 -13.46 16.32
N PRO A 38 -4.19 -14.11 17.13
CA PRO A 38 -4.56 -15.50 16.92
C PRO A 38 -5.41 -15.61 15.65
N VAL A 39 -4.83 -16.13 14.58
CA VAL A 39 -5.53 -16.36 13.31
C VAL A 39 -5.64 -17.85 13.00
N GLU A 40 -6.76 -18.24 12.37
CA GLU A 40 -6.93 -19.58 11.80
C GLU A 40 -5.83 -19.88 10.77
N ARG A 41 -5.43 -21.16 10.68
CA ARG A 41 -4.28 -21.58 9.84
C ARG A 41 -4.47 -21.18 8.37
N GLU A 42 -5.67 -21.34 7.85
CA GLU A 42 -5.99 -21.03 6.45
C GLU A 42 -5.87 -19.52 6.17
N ALA A 43 -6.43 -18.68 7.05
CA ALA A 43 -6.28 -17.23 6.97
C ALA A 43 -4.79 -16.82 7.05
N GLY A 44 -4.02 -17.45 7.92
CA GLY A 44 -2.57 -17.20 8.04
C GLY A 44 -1.79 -17.44 6.75
N TRP A 45 -2.20 -18.38 5.90
CA TRP A 45 -1.56 -18.59 4.61
C TRP A 45 -1.79 -17.42 3.64
N TYR A 46 -3.04 -16.95 3.53
CA TYR A 46 -3.37 -15.78 2.72
C TYR A 46 -2.73 -14.49 3.25
N LEU A 47 -2.68 -14.31 4.58
CA LEU A 47 -2.08 -13.15 5.23
C LEU A 47 -0.58 -13.04 4.95
N GLY A 48 0.16 -14.14 5.01
CA GLY A 48 1.60 -14.14 4.74
C GLY A 48 1.93 -13.71 3.31
N GLU A 49 1.16 -14.20 2.33
CA GLU A 49 1.35 -13.81 0.92
C GLU A 49 0.97 -12.34 0.69
N ALA A 50 -0.19 -11.92 1.21
CA ALA A 50 -0.63 -10.53 1.13
C ALA A 50 0.40 -9.57 1.75
N GLN A 51 1.00 -9.94 2.89
CA GLN A 51 2.01 -9.16 3.57
C GLN A 51 3.29 -9.01 2.74
N ALA A 52 3.73 -10.07 2.08
CA ALA A 52 4.91 -10.02 1.22
C ALA A 52 4.71 -9.02 0.07
N ILE A 53 3.56 -9.05 -0.58
CA ILE A 53 3.22 -8.10 -1.65
C ILE A 53 3.09 -6.68 -1.09
N ALA A 54 2.47 -6.50 0.08
CA ALA A 54 2.33 -5.19 0.71
C ALA A 54 3.67 -4.58 1.12
N ALA A 55 4.64 -5.40 1.55
CA ALA A 55 6.00 -4.95 1.83
C ALA A 55 6.70 -4.41 0.57
N ASP A 56 6.54 -5.10 -0.56
CA ASP A 56 7.04 -4.64 -1.86
C ASP A 56 6.40 -3.30 -2.28
N LEU A 57 5.09 -3.14 -2.03
CA LEU A 57 4.38 -1.89 -2.29
C LEU A 57 4.90 -0.75 -1.40
N ALA A 58 5.08 -1.01 -0.10
CA ALA A 58 5.56 -0.04 0.87
C ALA A 58 7.02 0.38 0.63
N ALA A 59 7.82 -0.44 -0.05
CA ALA A 59 9.17 -0.07 -0.47
C ALA A 59 9.19 1.05 -1.52
N GLY A 60 8.10 1.21 -2.29
CA GLY A 60 7.93 2.31 -3.26
C GLY A 60 8.74 2.16 -4.55
N ASP A 61 9.33 0.99 -4.81
CA ASP A 61 10.18 0.74 -5.98
C ASP A 61 9.41 0.34 -7.25
N LEU A 62 8.08 0.18 -7.14
CA LEU A 62 7.20 -0.24 -8.23
C LEU A 62 6.64 0.95 -9.01
N ALA A 63 6.52 0.79 -10.33
CA ALA A 63 5.75 1.74 -11.13
C ALA A 63 4.29 1.75 -10.70
N GLU A 64 3.62 2.90 -10.76
CA GLU A 64 2.23 3.08 -10.30
C GLU A 64 1.26 2.06 -10.92
N SER A 65 1.41 1.74 -12.21
CA SER A 65 0.64 0.69 -12.91
C SER A 65 0.80 -0.68 -12.25
N VAL A 66 2.03 -1.06 -11.95
CA VAL A 66 2.37 -2.34 -11.30
C VAL A 66 1.92 -2.33 -9.83
N ALA A 67 2.08 -1.21 -9.13
CA ALA A 67 1.62 -1.06 -7.76
C ALA A 67 0.11 -1.27 -7.63
N GLY A 68 -0.66 -0.78 -8.61
CA GLY A 68 -2.11 -1.01 -8.67
C GLY A 68 -2.49 -2.47 -8.90
N GLU A 69 -1.80 -3.16 -9.81
CA GLU A 69 -2.02 -4.59 -10.08
C GLU A 69 -1.72 -5.44 -8.84
N ARG A 70 -0.59 -5.18 -8.18
CA ARG A 70 -0.20 -5.86 -6.94
C ARG A 70 -1.16 -5.55 -5.78
N ALA A 71 -1.67 -4.33 -5.68
CA ALA A 71 -2.68 -4.00 -4.68
C ALA A 71 -4.02 -4.71 -4.95
N ALA A 72 -4.40 -4.91 -6.21
CA ALA A 72 -5.57 -5.71 -6.56
C ALA A 72 -5.39 -7.17 -6.14
N GLU A 73 -4.20 -7.75 -6.35
CA GLU A 73 -3.86 -9.10 -5.92
C GLU A 73 -3.93 -9.26 -4.39
N VAL A 74 -3.41 -8.29 -3.62
CA VAL A 74 -3.58 -8.27 -2.15
C VAL A 74 -5.06 -8.30 -1.76
N ARG A 75 -5.90 -7.48 -2.43
CA ARG A 75 -7.33 -7.47 -2.15
C ARG A 75 -8.00 -8.81 -2.43
N GLU A 76 -7.60 -9.50 -3.51
CA GLU A 76 -8.11 -10.83 -3.86
C GLU A 76 -7.70 -11.88 -2.82
N LEU A 77 -6.44 -11.90 -2.40
CA LEU A 77 -5.97 -12.79 -1.32
C LEU A 77 -6.75 -12.57 -0.03
N LEU A 78 -6.95 -11.31 0.34
CA LEU A 78 -7.71 -10.98 1.53
C LEU A 78 -9.18 -11.36 1.39
N ALA A 79 -9.77 -11.38 0.18
CA ALA A 79 -11.17 -11.74 -0.01
C ALA A 79 -11.46 -13.22 0.30
N GLU A 80 -10.46 -14.10 0.22
CA GLU A 80 -10.57 -15.52 0.60
C GLU A 80 -10.63 -15.73 2.12
N ILE A 81 -10.37 -14.69 2.93
CA ILE A 81 -10.46 -14.76 4.39
C ILE A 81 -11.92 -14.48 4.80
N ASP A 82 -12.71 -15.54 4.98
CA ASP A 82 -14.09 -15.43 5.49
C ASP A 82 -14.15 -14.89 6.94
N GLY A 83 -13.05 -15.03 7.67
CA GLY A 83 -12.84 -14.54 9.04
C GLY A 83 -11.59 -15.16 9.65
N THR A 84 -11.00 -14.47 10.62
CA THR A 84 -9.76 -14.89 11.28
C THR A 84 -10.02 -15.61 12.61
N GLY A 85 -11.22 -15.49 13.16
CA GLY A 85 -11.59 -16.00 14.48
C GLY A 85 -11.38 -15.01 15.61
N ASP A 86 -10.83 -13.82 15.31
CA ASP A 86 -10.61 -12.73 16.23
C ASP A 86 -11.14 -11.41 15.64
N VAL A 87 -11.88 -10.63 16.43
CA VAL A 87 -12.55 -9.42 15.94
C VAL A 87 -11.55 -8.31 15.61
N GLU A 88 -10.46 -8.21 16.36
CA GLU A 88 -9.42 -7.19 16.11
C GLU A 88 -8.64 -7.52 14.83
N ALA A 89 -8.37 -8.80 14.61
CA ALA A 89 -7.77 -9.28 13.36
C ALA A 89 -8.71 -9.07 12.16
N ASP A 90 -10.01 -9.33 12.31
CA ASP A 90 -11.00 -9.06 11.26
C ASP A 90 -11.10 -7.56 10.91
N ASP A 91 -11.04 -6.68 11.91
CA ASP A 91 -11.01 -5.22 11.71
C ASP A 91 -9.76 -4.78 10.92
N HIS A 92 -8.60 -5.34 11.24
CA HIS A 92 -7.36 -5.07 10.50
C HIS A 92 -7.42 -5.59 9.05
N VAL A 93 -7.97 -6.79 8.83
CA VAL A 93 -8.17 -7.34 7.48
C VAL A 93 -9.14 -6.47 6.67
N ALA A 94 -10.22 -5.97 7.29
CA ALA A 94 -11.15 -5.07 6.63
C ALA A 94 -10.46 -3.75 6.22
N ALA A 95 -9.70 -3.13 7.12
CA ALA A 95 -8.95 -1.91 6.83
C ALA A 95 -7.91 -2.13 5.71
N ALA A 96 -7.21 -3.27 5.72
CA ALA A 96 -6.26 -3.65 4.68
C ALA A 96 -6.95 -3.79 3.31
N ARG A 97 -8.13 -4.42 3.24
CA ARG A 97 -8.90 -4.54 1.98
C ARG A 97 -9.27 -3.17 1.40
N GLU A 98 -9.67 -2.22 2.24
CA GLU A 98 -10.02 -0.87 1.81
C GLU A 98 -8.81 -0.10 1.25
N LEU A 99 -7.65 -0.20 1.93
CA LEU A 99 -6.41 0.42 1.47
C LEU A 99 -5.92 -0.17 0.14
N ALA A 100 -5.96 -1.50 0.01
CA ALA A 100 -5.60 -2.20 -1.22
C ALA A 100 -6.50 -1.77 -2.40
N ALA A 101 -7.81 -1.65 -2.19
CA ALA A 101 -8.74 -1.15 -3.20
C ALA A 101 -8.39 0.29 -3.63
N ARG A 102 -8.11 1.17 -2.67
CA ARG A 102 -7.74 2.57 -2.96
C ARG A 102 -6.46 2.68 -3.78
N ILE A 103 -5.45 1.87 -3.50
CA ILE A 103 -4.19 1.85 -4.28
C ILE A 103 -4.46 1.35 -5.70
N ALA A 104 -5.22 0.26 -5.86
CA ALA A 104 -5.58 -0.28 -7.17
C ALA A 104 -6.36 0.73 -8.04
N GLU A 105 -7.31 1.46 -7.44
CA GLU A 105 -8.12 2.47 -8.13
C GLU A 105 -7.32 3.70 -8.56
N ARG A 106 -6.30 4.09 -7.78
CA ARG A 106 -5.40 5.20 -8.12
C ARG A 106 -4.65 4.93 -9.42
N SER A 107 -4.18 3.71 -9.57
CA SER A 107 -3.47 3.23 -10.76
C SER A 107 -4.37 3.05 -11.98
N GLY A 108 -5.62 2.59 -11.78
CA GLY A 108 -6.63 2.50 -12.84
C GLY A 108 -7.06 3.85 -13.41
N SER A 109 -6.89 4.93 -12.64
CA SER A 109 -7.22 6.29 -13.06
C SER A 109 -6.15 6.95 -13.94
N ASP A 110 -4.93 6.39 -13.97
CA ASP A 110 -3.80 6.91 -14.77
C ASP A 110 -3.58 6.13 -16.09
N THR A 111 -4.44 5.15 -16.39
CA THR A 111 -4.43 4.42 -17.68
C THR A 111 -5.28 5.16 -18.72
N GLY A 112 -4.78 6.32 -19.13
CA GLY A 112 -5.37 7.20 -20.15
C GLY A 112 -4.38 7.66 -21.24
N HIS A 113 -3.31 6.91 -21.51
CA HIS A 113 -2.35 7.18 -22.61
C HIS A 113 -1.54 5.88 -22.84
N VAL A 114 -1.65 5.10 -23.92
CA VAL A 114 -1.54 5.46 -25.34
C VAL A 114 -2.38 4.51 -26.21
N SER A 115 -3.20 5.07 -27.08
CA SER A 115 -3.67 4.39 -28.30
C SER A 115 -3.55 5.40 -29.42
N GLY A 116 -2.64 5.15 -30.35
CA GLY A 116 -2.47 6.00 -31.53
C GLY A 116 -1.08 5.98 -32.15
N VAL A 117 -0.67 4.85 -32.71
CA VAL A 117 0.18 4.87 -33.92
C VAL A 117 -0.54 4.07 -34.98
N GLY A 118 -1.37 4.80 -35.73
CA GLY A 118 -1.69 4.43 -37.11
C GLY A 118 -0.57 4.98 -37.99
N GLY A 119 0.05 4.09 -38.75
CA GLY A 119 1.00 4.36 -39.82
C GLY A 119 0.86 3.27 -40.87
#